data_AF-A0A6G3X3R4-F1
#
_entry.id   AF-A0A6G3X3R4-F1
#
_cell.length_a   1.000
_cell.length_b   1.000
_cell.length_c   1.000
_cell.angle_alpha   90.00
_cell.angle_beta   90.00
_cell.angle_gamma   90.00
#
_symmetry.space_group_name_H-M   'P 1'
#
loop_
_entity.id
_entity.type
_entity.pdbx_description
1 polymer ?
#
loop_
_entity_poly.entity_id
_entity_poly.type
_entity_poly.pdbx_seq_one_letter_code
_entity_poly.pdbx_strand_id
1 'polypeptide(L)'
;DVLASPAEVFRAVGELWGNGQLPDALTTSLTRSGLGLIIGLAAGLTLGIVTGFTRLGDELLDSSLQTLRTIPFLSLVPLFMVWFGINETAKILLIAVATT
;
A
#
# COMPACT_ATOMS: atom_id res chain seq x y z
N ASP A 1 -1.24 -2.49 31.27
CA ASP A 1 -0.67 -1.34 30.54
C ASP A 1 -1.46 -0.09 30.83
N VAL A 2 -0.80 0.91 31.44
CA VAL A 2 -1.41 2.22 31.68
C VAL A 2 -1.33 2.98 30.36
N LEU A 3 -2.48 3.26 29.75
CA LEU A 3 -2.55 4.10 28.56
C LEU A 3 -2.09 5.51 28.92
N ALA A 4 -1.30 6.14 28.05
CA ALA A 4 -0.93 7.54 28.19
C ALA A 4 -2.20 8.40 28.34
N SER A 5 -2.18 9.34 29.27
CA SER A 5 -3.27 10.29 29.42
C SER A 5 -3.40 11.14 28.14
N PRO A 6 -4.61 11.62 27.79
CA PRO A 6 -4.81 12.47 26.62
C PRO A 6 -3.84 13.67 26.58
N ALA A 7 -3.52 14.26 27.74
CA ALA A 7 -2.59 15.38 27.85
C ALA A 7 -1.15 14.99 27.47
N GLU A 8 -0.69 13.80 27.84
CA GLU A 8 0.64 13.28 27.48
C GLU A 8 0.75 13.04 25.96
N VAL A 9 -0.33 12.56 25.32
CA VAL A 9 -0.36 12.40 23.87
C VAL A 9 -0.22 13.75 23.16
N PHE A 10 -0.97 14.77 23.57
CA PHE A 10 -0.85 16.11 22.98
C PHE A 10 0.55 16.71 23.18
N ARG A 11 1.16 16.49 24.34
CA ARG A 11 2.53 16.94 24.59
C ARG A 11 3.52 16.24 23.68
N ALA A 12 3.43 14.92 23.53
CA ALA A 12 4.27 14.14 22.63
C ALA A 12 4.10 14.57 21.17
N VAL A 13 2.88 14.85 20.71
CA VAL A 13 2.64 15.40 19.37
C VAL A 13 3.34 16.74 19.18
N GLY A 14 3.23 17.66 20.15
CA GLY A 14 3.92 18.95 20.10
C GLY A 14 5.45 18.82 20.08
N GLU A 15 6.00 17.92 20.89
CA GLU A 15 7.44 17.61 20.93
C GLU A 15 7.93 17.03 19.59
N LEU A 16 7.22 16.04 19.03
CA LEU A 16 7.55 15.39 17.75
C LEU A 16 7.30 16.29 16.53
N TRP A 17 6.37 17.23 16.64
CA TRP A 17 6.14 18.23 15.61
C TRP A 17 7.25 19.28 15.62
N GLY A 18 7.62 19.78 16.80
CA GLY A 18 8.66 20.79 16.97
C GLY A 18 10.07 20.29 16.60
N ASN A 19 10.35 18.99 16.76
CA ASN A 19 11.63 18.39 16.41
C ASN A 19 11.69 17.84 14.96
N GLY A 20 10.62 17.99 14.18
CA GLY A 20 10.55 17.59 12.77
C GLY A 20 10.30 16.09 12.51
N GLN A 21 10.36 15.23 13.52
CA GLN A 21 10.22 13.79 13.32
C GLN A 21 8.82 13.39 12.84
N LEU A 22 7.77 14.01 13.39
CA LEU A 22 6.39 13.74 12.99
C LEU A 22 6.11 14.13 11.54
N PRO A 23 6.38 15.38 11.08
CA PRO A 23 6.15 15.74 9.69
C PRO A 23 7.01 14.91 8.72
N ASP A 24 8.26 14.58 9.06
CA ASP A 24 9.11 13.74 8.20
C ASP A 24 8.56 12.31 8.07
N ALA A 25 8.10 11.70 9.18
CA ALA A 25 7.48 10.39 9.16
C ALA A 25 6.15 10.40 8.38
N LEU A 26 5.34 11.44 8.58
CA LEU A 26 4.05 11.61 7.90
C LEU A 26 4.23 11.77 6.39
N THR A 27 5.09 12.70 5.96
CA THR A 27 5.37 12.93 4.53
C THR A 27 5.86 11.65 3.86
N THR A 28 6.82 10.99 4.49
CA THR A 28 7.37 9.72 4.02
C THR A 28 6.29 8.63 3.87
N SER A 29 5.42 8.47 4.87
CA SER A 29 4.31 7.51 4.82
C SER A 29 3.27 7.85 3.74
N LEU A 30 2.91 9.14 3.65
CA LEU A 30 1.95 9.64 2.68
C LEU A 30 2.47 9.51 1.25
N THR A 31 3.74 9.81 0.99
CA THR A 31 4.33 9.65 -0.34
C THR A 31 4.31 8.19 -0.78
N ARG A 32 4.69 7.26 0.09
CA ARG A 32 4.65 5.82 -0.23
C ARG A 32 3.23 5.35 -0.53
N SER A 33 2.28 5.74 0.31
CA SER A 33 0.87 5.38 0.16
C SER A 33 0.25 5.99 -1.09
N GLY A 34 0.54 7.26 -1.37
CA GLY A 34 0.07 7.96 -2.55
C GLY A 34 0.61 7.37 -3.84
N LEU A 35 1.91 7.06 -3.90
CA LEU A 35 2.51 6.41 -5.07
C LEU A 35 1.94 5.00 -5.28
N GLY A 36 1.85 4.20 -4.22
CA GLY A 36 1.25 2.87 -4.30
C GLY A 36 -0.19 2.92 -4.80
N LEU A 37 -0.99 3.84 -4.25
CA LEU A 37 -2.39 4.02 -4.64
C LEU A 37 -2.53 4.45 -6.11
N ILE A 38 -1.71 5.39 -6.60
CA ILE A 38 -1.77 5.84 -7.99
C ILE A 38 -1.42 4.69 -8.95
N ILE A 39 -0.37 3.93 -8.64
CA ILE A 39 0.05 2.78 -9.46
C ILE A 39 -1.03 1.69 -9.45
N GLY A 40 -1.53 1.35 -8.26
CA GLY A 40 -2.55 0.33 -8.10
C GLY A 40 -3.87 0.70 -8.78
N LEU A 41 -4.34 1.94 -8.63
CA LEU A 41 -5.54 2.43 -9.33
C LEU A 41 -5.36 2.40 -10.84
N ALA A 42 -4.22 2.85 -11.36
CA ALA A 42 -3.97 2.83 -12.80
C ALA A 42 -3.97 1.39 -13.34
N ALA A 43 -3.29 0.47 -12.65
CA ALA A 43 -3.24 -0.94 -13.03
C ALA A 43 -4.60 -1.62 -12.91
N GLY A 44 -5.28 -1.50 -11.77
CA GLY A 44 -6.58 -2.11 -11.49
C GLY A 44 -7.67 -1.60 -12.42
N LEU A 45 -7.71 -0.29 -12.69
CA LEU A 45 -8.64 0.28 -13.65
C LEU A 45 -8.38 -0.24 -15.07
N THR A 46 -7.11 -0.30 -15.49
CA THR A 46 -6.76 -0.82 -16.82
C THR A 46 -7.15 -2.28 -16.95
N LEU A 47 -6.82 -3.11 -15.96
CA LEU A 47 -7.15 -4.54 -15.93
C LEU A 47 -8.68 -4.74 -15.92
N GLY A 48 -9.40 -4.00 -15.07
CA GLY A 48 -10.87 -4.08 -14.99
C GLY A 48 -11.58 -3.64 -16.26
N ILE A 49 -11.06 -2.62 -16.97
CA ILE A 49 -11.59 -2.22 -18.27
C ILE A 49 -11.32 -3.32 -19.31
N VAL A 50 -10.10 -3.86 -19.36
CA VAL A 50 -9.75 -4.91 -20.33
C VAL A 50 -10.59 -6.16 -20.09
N THR A 51 -10.78 -6.60 -18.86
CA THR A 51 -11.62 -7.77 -18.55
C THR A 51 -13.10 -7.51 -18.79
N GLY A 52 -13.61 -6.35 -18.37
CA GLY A 52 -15.04 -6.04 -18.49
C GLY A 52 -15.52 -5.75 -19.92
N PHE A 53 -14.64 -5.26 -20.81
CA PHE A 53 -15.03 -4.85 -22.17
C PHE A 53 -14.58 -5.82 -23.26
N THR A 54 -13.74 -6.82 -22.97
CA THR A 54 -13.23 -7.76 -23.97
C THR A 54 -13.45 -9.22 -23.56
N ARG A 55 -13.95 -10.05 -24.49
CA ARG A 55 -14.09 -11.51 -24.28
C ARG A 55 -12.76 -12.20 -23.97
N LEU A 56 -11.69 -11.76 -24.64
CA LEU A 56 -10.36 -12.34 -24.43
C LEU A 56 -9.80 -11.96 -23.05
N GLY A 57 -10.07 -10.74 -22.57
CA GLY A 57 -9.70 -10.30 -21.23
C GLY A 57 -10.47 -11.08 -20.15
N ASP A 58 -11.77 -11.28 -20.34
CA ASP A 58 -12.61 -12.11 -19.46
C ASP A 58 -12.05 -13.54 -19.35
N GLU A 59 -11.77 -14.21 -20.48
CA GLU A 59 -11.28 -15.58 -20.49
C GLU A 59 -9.86 -15.75 -19.92
N LEU A 60 -8.94 -14.80 -20.15
CA LEU A 60 -7.54 -14.94 -19.77
C LEU A 60 -7.19 -14.33 -18.41
N LEU A 61 -7.77 -13.18 -18.08
CA LEU A 61 -7.37 -12.38 -16.92
C LEU A 61 -8.28 -12.59 -15.71
N ASP A 62 -9.55 -12.96 -15.90
CA ASP A 62 -10.49 -13.12 -14.77
C ASP A 62 -9.98 -14.13 -13.74
N SER A 63 -9.58 -15.33 -14.19
CA SER A 63 -9.02 -16.37 -13.33
C SER A 63 -7.72 -15.93 -12.61
N SER A 64 -6.86 -15.20 -13.33
CA SER A 64 -5.60 -14.68 -12.78
C SER A 64 -5.85 -13.62 -11.69
N LEU A 65 -6.78 -12.69 -11.94
CA LEU A 65 -7.18 -11.65 -11.01
C LEU A 65 -7.87 -12.23 -9.77
N GLN A 66 -8.73 -13.23 -9.96
CA GLN A 66 -9.39 -13.91 -8.84
C GLN A 66 -8.38 -14.64 -7.95
N THR A 67 -7.37 -15.28 -8.55
CA THR A 67 -6.27 -15.91 -7.82
C THR A 67 -5.48 -14.88 -7.01
N LEU A 68 -5.11 -13.75 -7.63
CA LEU A 68 -4.37 -12.68 -6.96
C LEU A 68 -5.15 -12.12 -5.76
N ARG A 69 -6.46 -11.92 -5.89
CA ARG A 69 -7.34 -11.42 -4.81
C ARG A 69 -7.57 -12.42 -3.69
N THR A 70 -7.42 -13.71 -3.97
CA THR A 70 -7.57 -14.77 -2.97
C THR A 70 -6.35 -14.87 -2.06
N ILE A 71 -5.17 -14.47 -2.53
CA ILE A 71 -3.95 -14.47 -1.73
C ILE A 71 -4.02 -13.34 -0.69
N PRO A 72 -3.87 -13.62 0.62
CA PRO A 72 -3.84 -12.59 1.63
C PRO A 72 -2.68 -11.64 1.37
N PHE A 73 -2.97 -10.34 1.30
CA PHE A 73 -1.97 -9.33 1.01
C PHE A 73 -0.75 -9.37 1.95
N LEU A 74 -0.98 -9.62 3.24
CA LEU A 74 0.09 -9.73 4.25
C LEU A 74 1.08 -10.87 3.93
N SER A 75 0.65 -11.92 3.24
CA SER A 75 1.51 -13.04 2.82
C SER A 75 2.47 -12.65 1.69
N LEU A 76 2.19 -11.58 0.95
CA LEU A 76 3.06 -11.09 -0.13
C LEU A 76 4.27 -10.31 0.40
N VAL A 77 4.20 -9.81 1.64
CA VAL A 77 5.27 -9.02 2.27
C VAL A 77 6.66 -9.69 2.15
N PRO A 78 6.86 -10.94 2.62
CA PRO A 78 8.16 -11.60 2.53
C PRO A 78 8.60 -11.85 1.08
N LEU A 79 7.67 -12.18 0.17
CA LEU A 79 7.99 -12.41 -1.23
C LEU A 79 8.56 -11.15 -1.90
N PHE A 80 7.90 -10.01 -1.69
CA PHE A 80 8.34 -8.72 -2.21
C PHE A 80 9.66 -8.27 -1.57
N MET A 81 9.86 -8.54 -0.28
CA MET A 81 11.13 -8.27 0.39
C MET A 81 12.29 -9.09 -0.19
N VAL A 82 12.07 -10.35 -0.60
CA VAL A 82 13.09 -11.18 -1.25
C VAL A 82 13.39 -10.70 -2.67
N TRP A 83 12.38 -10.33 -3.45
CA TRP A 83 12.56 -9.90 -4.82
C TRP A 83 13.13 -8.48 -4.98
N PHE A 84 12.59 -7.53 -4.22
CA PHE A 84 12.92 -6.12 -4.37
C PHE A 84 13.86 -5.61 -3.27
N GLY A 85 14.15 -6.43 -2.26
CA GLY A 85 14.90 -6.04 -1.08
C GLY A 85 14.04 -5.37 -0.01
N ILE A 86 14.65 -5.08 1.14
CA ILE A 86 14.00 -4.37 2.26
C ILE A 86 14.18 -2.86 2.05
N ASN A 87 13.46 -2.32 1.06
CA ASN A 87 13.52 -0.91 0.69
C ASN A 87 12.12 -0.29 0.53
N GLU A 88 12.10 0.96 0.07
CA GLU A 88 10.86 1.70 -0.15
C GLU A 88 10.06 1.19 -1.35
N THR A 89 10.75 0.68 -2.37
CA THR A 89 10.10 0.10 -3.55
C THR A 89 9.21 -1.08 -3.17
N ALA A 90 9.70 -1.99 -2.31
CA ALA A 90 8.90 -3.11 -1.84
C ALA A 90 7.60 -2.66 -1.15
N LYS A 91 7.67 -1.63 -0.28
CA LYS A 91 6.50 -1.09 0.43
C LYS A 91 5.49 -0.45 -0.53
N ILE A 92 5.98 0.33 -1.49
CA ILE A 92 5.14 0.99 -2.50
C ILE A 92 4.42 -0.05 -3.37
N LEU A 93 5.15 -1.05 -3.87
CA LEU A 93 4.58 -2.10 -4.72
C LEU A 93 3.55 -2.95 -3.97
N LEU A 94 3.79 -3.23 -2.69
CA LEU A 94 2.82 -3.90 -1.85
C LEU A 94 1.52 -3.06 -1.76
N ILE A 95 1.60 -1.77 -1.45
CA ILE A 95 0.40 -0.90 -1.44
C ILE A 95 -0.30 -0.89 -2.80
N ALA A 96 0.46 -0.87 -3.90
CA ALA A 96 -0.10 -0.93 -5.24
C ALA A 96 -0.88 -2.22 -5.49
N VAL A 97 -0.33 -3.39 -5.15
CA VAL A 97 -1.01 -4.69 -5.31
C VAL A 97 -2.23 -4.79 -4.41
N ALA A 98 -2.18 -4.24 -3.19
CA ALA A 98 -3.36 -4.19 -2.31
C ALA A 98 -4.50 -3.33 -2.86
N THR A 99 -4.17 -2.34 -3.69
CA THR A 99 -5.12 -1.39 -4.28
C THR A 99 -5.67 -1.85 -5.64
N THR A 100 -4.94 -2.74 -6.33
CA THR A 100 -5.28 -3.26 -7.67
C THR A 100 -6.47 -4.22 -7.60
#